data_AF-A0A6A5GMG3-F1
#
_entry.id   AF-A0A6A5GMG3-F1
#
_cell.length_a   1.000
_cell.length_b   1.000
_cell.length_c   1.000
_cell.angle_alpha   90.00
_cell.angle_beta   90.00
_cell.angle_gamma   90.00
#
_symmetry.space_group_name_H-M   'P 1'
#
loop_
_entity.id
_entity.type
_entity.pdbx_description
1 polymer ?
#
loop_
_entity_poly.entity_id
_entity_poly.type
_entity_poly.pdbx_seq_one_letter_code
_entity_poly.pdbx_strand_id
1 'polypeptide(L)'
;MIVDLVQSVLQGEWAQVRQLLFKHWLVQVPQVFEINEDIPWDNTGVKEKLLGPSGQLLFSPIVSAFLLDVRNTKSDLGGMNEIAGVDPSKTGKICGHVFKNVEETYTCLDCATDKTCVMCLPCFKVSIHKSHKYEMRSSSGSGCCDCGDVEAWLEGYACANHKKKDDDETFTLAPELKKRSEQLIEIILHFALSMLTHNDDLKLPDFFEKLEIESSTDNQQCLTVLYKNETHSYESVLKVLELYCTKDQAMFVETIVDREGRSAVKLGNKTDCTRAKDDHHLPLSFKKKFLQKVVLEDSKDDGGVRNEIDANEGAEVFNSVTTIVEQQESTIENSSFTMLENILLQDTQI
;
A
#
# COMPACT_ATOMS: atom_id res chain seq x y z
N MET A 1 -20.70 10.61 -1.51
CA MET A 1 -19.29 10.33 -1.84
C MET A 1 -19.12 9.73 -3.24
N ILE A 2 -19.40 8.43 -3.51
CA ILE A 2 -19.14 7.85 -4.85
C ILE A 2 -19.89 8.58 -5.98
N VAL A 3 -21.14 8.96 -5.75
CA VAL A 3 -21.94 9.75 -6.72
C VAL A 3 -21.25 11.08 -7.05
N ASP A 4 -20.85 11.83 -6.03
CA ASP A 4 -20.16 13.12 -6.17
C ASP A 4 -18.80 12.94 -6.85
N LEU A 5 -18.08 11.89 -6.49
CA LEU A 5 -16.78 11.54 -7.06
C LEU A 5 -16.87 11.30 -8.56
N VAL A 6 -17.80 10.44 -9.00
CA VAL A 6 -18.01 10.16 -10.43
C VAL A 6 -18.49 11.40 -11.18
N GLN A 7 -19.36 12.21 -10.57
CA GLN A 7 -19.83 13.46 -11.17
C GLN A 7 -18.68 14.45 -11.38
N SER A 8 -17.78 14.61 -10.40
CA SER A 8 -16.60 15.46 -10.53
C SER A 8 -15.63 14.95 -11.61
N VAL A 9 -15.46 13.62 -11.77
CA VAL A 9 -14.68 13.07 -12.90
C VAL A 9 -15.32 13.42 -14.25
N LEU A 10 -16.65 13.28 -14.38
CA LEU A 10 -17.38 13.65 -15.60
C LEU A 10 -17.26 15.14 -15.94
N GLN A 11 -17.13 15.99 -14.93
CA GLN A 11 -16.95 17.44 -15.07
C GLN A 11 -15.48 17.87 -15.24
N GLY A 12 -14.53 16.94 -15.08
CA GLY A 12 -13.10 17.22 -15.13
C GLY A 12 -12.56 17.96 -13.90
N GLU A 13 -13.29 17.96 -12.78
CA GLU A 13 -12.97 18.64 -11.53
C GLU A 13 -11.99 17.82 -10.67
N TRP A 14 -10.77 17.60 -11.18
CA TRP A 14 -9.78 16.71 -10.53
C TRP A 14 -9.33 17.16 -9.14
N ALA A 15 -9.38 18.46 -8.84
CA ALA A 15 -9.16 18.96 -7.49
C ALA A 15 -10.22 18.45 -6.49
N GLN A 16 -11.48 18.42 -6.91
CA GLN A 16 -12.59 17.90 -6.10
C GLN A 16 -12.49 16.38 -5.94
N VAL A 17 -12.14 15.66 -7.01
CA VAL A 17 -11.88 14.20 -6.99
C VAL A 17 -10.80 13.86 -5.97
N ARG A 18 -9.68 14.60 -5.99
CA ARG A 18 -8.57 14.46 -5.03
C ARG A 18 -9.04 14.66 -3.59
N GLN A 19 -9.77 15.73 -3.31
CA GLN A 19 -10.28 16.01 -1.97
C GLN A 19 -11.23 14.92 -1.47
N LEU A 20 -12.15 14.44 -2.30
CA LEU A 20 -13.09 13.37 -1.95
C LEU A 20 -12.36 12.06 -1.61
N LEU A 21 -11.38 11.67 -2.43
CA LEU A 21 -10.59 10.46 -2.18
C LEU A 21 -9.73 10.58 -0.92
N PHE A 22 -9.09 11.72 -0.69
CA PHE A 22 -8.28 11.94 0.52
C PHE A 22 -9.13 11.93 1.77
N LYS A 23 -10.26 12.65 1.79
CA LYS A 23 -11.19 12.61 2.93
C LYS A 23 -11.67 11.18 3.21
N HIS A 24 -11.97 10.43 2.15
CA HIS A 24 -12.35 9.02 2.28
C HIS A 24 -11.23 8.20 2.94
N TRP A 25 -10.00 8.25 2.44
CA TRP A 25 -8.90 7.47 3.04
C TRP A 25 -8.54 7.91 4.45
N LEU A 26 -8.52 9.22 4.74
CA LEU A 26 -8.26 9.74 6.09
C LEU A 26 -9.27 9.23 7.11
N VAL A 27 -10.51 8.97 6.71
CA VAL A 27 -11.56 8.43 7.58
C VAL A 27 -11.53 6.89 7.64
N GLN A 28 -11.39 6.22 6.49
CA GLN A 28 -11.54 4.76 6.43
C GLN A 28 -10.27 3.99 6.82
N VAL A 29 -9.07 4.49 6.47
CA VAL A 29 -7.81 3.79 6.76
C VAL A 29 -7.64 3.55 8.27
N PRO A 30 -7.80 4.56 9.16
CA PRO A 30 -7.67 4.33 10.60
C PRO A 30 -8.70 3.35 11.17
N GLN A 31 -9.90 3.27 10.57
CA GLN A 31 -10.94 2.33 11.01
C GLN A 31 -10.62 0.89 10.60
N VAL A 32 -10.02 0.70 9.42
CA VAL A 32 -9.62 -0.62 8.91
C VAL A 32 -8.42 -1.17 9.67
N PHE A 33 -7.42 -0.32 9.89
CA PHE A 33 -6.14 -0.66 10.53
C PHE A 33 -6.11 -0.16 11.97
N GLU A 34 -7.21 -0.39 12.70
CA GLU A 34 -7.31 0.00 14.10
C GLU A 34 -6.30 -0.77 14.95
N ILE A 35 -5.63 -0.05 15.84
CA ILE A 35 -4.62 -0.62 16.73
C ILE A 35 -5.31 -1.39 17.85
N ASN A 36 -4.83 -2.62 18.11
CA ASN A 36 -5.30 -3.43 19.22
C ASN A 36 -4.87 -2.79 20.56
N GLU A 37 -5.83 -2.45 21.42
CA GLU A 37 -5.56 -1.84 22.73
C GLU A 37 -4.74 -2.75 23.67
N ASP A 38 -4.95 -4.06 23.60
CA ASP A 38 -4.28 -5.05 24.45
C ASP A 38 -2.88 -5.39 23.95
N ILE A 39 -2.69 -5.34 22.63
CA ILE A 39 -1.43 -5.72 21.96
C ILE A 39 -1.08 -4.67 20.88
N PRO A 40 -0.68 -3.43 21.27
CA PRO A 40 -0.50 -2.34 20.31
C PRO A 40 0.59 -2.59 19.26
N TRP A 41 1.55 -3.46 19.54
CA TRP A 41 2.64 -3.84 18.61
C TRP A 41 2.21 -4.87 17.57
N ASP A 42 0.98 -5.41 17.66
CA ASP A 42 0.43 -6.30 16.66
C ASP A 42 -0.19 -5.50 15.50
N ASN A 43 0.60 -5.32 14.44
CA ASN A 43 0.18 -4.65 13.21
C ASN A 43 -0.56 -5.58 12.23
N THR A 44 -0.88 -6.82 12.62
CA THR A 44 -1.62 -7.76 11.77
C THR A 44 -3.13 -7.53 11.81
N GLY A 45 -3.61 -6.70 12.75
CA GLY A 45 -5.00 -6.33 12.90
C GLY A 45 -5.54 -5.60 11.68
N VAL A 46 -6.30 -6.31 10.86
CA VAL A 46 -7.12 -5.74 9.80
C VAL A 46 -8.57 -6.09 10.09
N LYS A 47 -9.45 -5.09 10.14
CA LYS A 47 -10.90 -5.34 10.20
C LYS A 47 -11.38 -5.83 8.84
N GLU A 48 -11.12 -7.10 8.51
CA GLU A 48 -11.46 -7.70 7.20
C GLU A 48 -12.95 -7.54 6.85
N LYS A 49 -13.83 -7.62 7.86
CA LYS A 49 -15.28 -7.38 7.67
C LYS A 49 -15.59 -5.96 7.19
N LEU A 50 -14.79 -4.98 7.62
CA LEU A 50 -14.93 -3.59 7.23
C LEU A 50 -14.24 -3.33 5.88
N LEU A 51 -13.01 -3.82 5.73
CA LEU A 51 -12.21 -3.65 4.50
C LEU A 51 -12.86 -4.32 3.28
N GLY A 52 -13.50 -5.47 3.51
CA GLY A 52 -14.03 -6.36 2.49
C GLY A 52 -12.97 -7.33 1.93
N PRO A 53 -13.39 -8.42 1.25
CA PRO A 53 -12.51 -9.49 0.80
C PRO A 53 -11.33 -9.10 -0.10
N SER A 54 -11.36 -7.90 -0.69
CA SER A 54 -10.33 -7.42 -1.62
C SER A 54 -10.13 -5.91 -1.50
N GLY A 55 -10.37 -5.34 -0.31
CA GLY A 55 -10.16 -3.91 -0.08
C GLY A 55 -11.24 -3.00 -0.66
N GLN A 56 -12.46 -3.50 -0.87
CA GLN A 56 -13.56 -2.75 -1.48
C GLN A 56 -13.80 -1.40 -0.81
N LEU A 57 -13.70 -1.34 0.53
CA LEU A 57 -13.89 -0.08 1.24
C LEU A 57 -12.90 1.00 0.80
N LEU A 58 -11.64 0.65 0.53
CA LEU A 58 -10.59 1.61 0.17
C LEU A 58 -10.51 1.85 -1.34
N PHE A 59 -10.74 0.81 -2.14
CA PHE A 59 -10.46 0.83 -3.59
C PHE A 59 -11.70 1.01 -4.47
N SER A 60 -12.90 0.63 -4.02
CA SER A 60 -14.11 0.79 -4.85
C SER A 60 -14.37 2.23 -5.30
N PRO A 61 -14.07 3.30 -4.52
CA PRO A 61 -14.24 4.66 -5.01
C PRO A 61 -13.31 4.99 -6.19
N ILE A 62 -12.06 4.50 -6.17
CA ILE A 62 -11.11 4.67 -7.28
C ILE A 62 -11.65 3.96 -8.52
N VAL A 63 -12.11 2.72 -8.37
CA VAL A 63 -12.66 1.93 -9.48
C VAL A 63 -13.94 2.57 -10.02
N SER A 64 -14.80 3.10 -9.15
CA SER A 64 -15.99 3.87 -9.56
C SER A 64 -15.62 5.13 -10.34
N ALA A 65 -14.67 5.92 -9.86
CA ALA A 65 -14.16 7.11 -10.54
C ALA A 65 -13.56 6.75 -11.90
N PHE A 66 -12.80 5.67 -11.95
CA PHE A 66 -12.20 5.16 -13.16
C PHE A 66 -13.24 4.69 -14.17
N LEU A 67 -14.20 3.84 -13.77
CA LEU A 67 -15.22 3.26 -14.66
C LEU A 67 -16.39 4.21 -14.97
N LEU A 68 -16.49 5.34 -14.26
CA LEU A 68 -17.65 6.23 -14.27
C LEU A 68 -18.94 5.52 -13.83
N ASP A 69 -18.83 4.60 -12.86
CA ASP A 69 -19.95 3.82 -12.34
C ASP A 69 -20.24 4.16 -10.86
N VAL A 70 -21.35 4.88 -10.67
CA VAL A 70 -21.84 5.27 -9.34
C VAL A 70 -22.34 4.10 -8.49
N ARG A 71 -22.57 2.93 -9.11
CA ARG A 71 -23.07 1.71 -8.43
C ARG A 71 -22.00 0.65 -8.25
N ASN A 72 -20.76 0.90 -8.68
CA ASN A 72 -19.69 -0.06 -8.53
C ASN A 72 -19.38 -0.30 -7.04
N THR A 73 -19.26 -1.58 -6.69
CA THR A 73 -18.89 -2.06 -5.35
C THR A 73 -17.62 -2.91 -5.37
N LYS A 74 -17.03 -3.12 -6.56
CA LYS A 74 -15.84 -3.93 -6.76
C LYS A 74 -14.58 -3.10 -6.56
N SER A 75 -13.49 -3.78 -6.24
CA SER A 75 -12.13 -3.23 -6.17
C SER A 75 -11.25 -3.65 -7.34
N ASP A 76 -11.74 -4.52 -8.23
CA ASP A 76 -11.02 -4.92 -9.43
C ASP A 76 -11.33 -4.00 -10.62
N LEU A 77 -10.33 -3.85 -11.49
CA LEU A 77 -10.44 -3.11 -12.74
C LEU A 77 -10.99 -3.98 -13.88
N GLY A 78 -11.69 -5.09 -13.61
CA GLY A 78 -12.20 -5.99 -14.64
C GLY A 78 -13.05 -5.28 -15.70
N GLY A 79 -13.80 -4.24 -15.29
CA GLY A 79 -14.57 -3.39 -16.20
C GLY A 79 -13.73 -2.62 -17.23
N MET A 80 -12.42 -2.41 -16.99
CA MET A 80 -11.51 -1.81 -17.98
C MET A 80 -11.44 -2.62 -19.27
N ASN A 81 -11.45 -3.94 -19.14
CA ASN A 81 -11.34 -4.83 -20.29
C ASN A 81 -12.50 -4.58 -21.27
N GLU A 82 -13.71 -4.43 -20.75
CA GLU A 82 -14.89 -4.09 -21.55
C GLU A 82 -14.75 -2.72 -22.21
N ILE A 83 -14.31 -1.70 -21.47
CA ILE A 83 -14.18 -0.33 -22.02
C ILE A 83 -13.06 -0.25 -23.07
N ALA A 84 -11.96 -0.98 -22.86
CA ALA A 84 -10.84 -1.04 -23.77
C ALA A 84 -11.07 -1.98 -24.96
N GLY A 85 -12.19 -2.72 -24.99
CA GLY A 85 -12.45 -3.74 -26.00
C GLY A 85 -11.45 -4.90 -25.94
N VAL A 86 -10.81 -5.09 -24.78
CA VAL A 86 -9.80 -6.10 -24.53
C VAL A 86 -10.47 -7.35 -24.00
N ASP A 87 -10.26 -8.48 -24.66
CA ASP A 87 -10.61 -9.80 -24.13
C ASP A 87 -9.35 -10.39 -23.48
N PRO A 88 -9.24 -10.43 -22.14
CA PRO A 88 -8.03 -10.93 -21.47
C PRO A 88 -7.60 -12.32 -21.96
N SER A 89 -8.56 -13.15 -22.37
CA SER A 89 -8.31 -14.50 -22.90
C SER A 89 -7.66 -14.54 -24.29
N LYS A 90 -7.57 -13.40 -24.99
CA LYS A 90 -7.08 -13.29 -26.38
C LYS A 90 -5.83 -12.42 -26.54
N THR A 91 -5.35 -11.78 -25.47
CA THR A 91 -4.30 -10.76 -25.57
C THR A 91 -2.88 -11.30 -25.71
N GLY A 92 -2.66 -12.61 -25.55
CA GLY A 92 -1.28 -13.15 -25.53
C GLY A 92 -0.41 -12.51 -24.43
N LYS A 93 -1.04 -12.11 -23.31
CA LYS A 93 -0.36 -11.55 -22.14
C LYS A 93 0.26 -12.65 -21.27
N ILE A 94 1.20 -12.24 -20.42
CA ILE A 94 1.71 -13.04 -19.32
C ILE A 94 0.52 -13.44 -18.42
N CYS A 95 0.50 -14.69 -17.96
CA CYS A 95 -0.57 -15.25 -17.15
C CYS A 95 -0.69 -14.55 -15.79
N GLY A 96 0.44 -14.36 -15.07
CA GLY A 96 0.49 -13.60 -13.82
C GLY A 96 -0.34 -14.18 -12.65
N HIS A 97 -0.93 -15.37 -12.78
CA HIS A 97 -1.75 -15.97 -11.73
C HIS A 97 -0.96 -16.12 -10.43
N VAL A 98 -1.37 -15.38 -9.40
CA VAL A 98 -0.76 -15.41 -8.08
C VAL A 98 -1.19 -16.68 -7.34
N PHE A 99 -0.21 -17.46 -6.89
CA PHE A 99 -0.48 -18.75 -6.27
C PHE A 99 -1.06 -18.60 -4.87
N LYS A 100 -2.05 -19.45 -4.57
CA LYS A 100 -2.59 -19.61 -3.22
C LYS A 100 -1.74 -20.59 -2.42
N ASN A 101 -1.85 -20.51 -1.10
CA ASN A 101 -1.16 -21.45 -0.22
C ASN A 101 -1.62 -22.89 -0.54
N VAL A 102 -0.65 -23.79 -0.67
CA VAL A 102 -0.83 -25.21 -1.05
C VAL A 102 -1.28 -25.41 -2.52
N GLU A 103 -1.32 -24.35 -3.34
CA GLU A 103 -1.62 -24.50 -4.77
C GLU A 103 -0.47 -25.20 -5.51
N GLU A 104 -0.81 -26.08 -6.46
CA GLU A 104 0.18 -26.80 -7.26
C GLU A 104 0.85 -25.91 -8.31
N THR A 105 2.18 -25.97 -8.34
CA THR A 105 3.05 -25.28 -9.30
C THR A 105 3.85 -26.30 -10.10
N TYR A 106 4.17 -25.95 -11.34
CA TYR A 106 4.79 -26.84 -12.32
C TYR A 106 6.03 -26.19 -12.92
N THR A 107 7.21 -26.78 -12.69
CA THR A 107 8.48 -26.32 -13.27
C THR A 107 8.98 -27.32 -14.30
N CYS A 108 9.15 -26.89 -15.55
CA CYS A 108 9.75 -27.73 -16.59
C CYS A 108 11.28 -27.79 -16.41
N LEU A 109 11.83 -28.95 -16.10
CA LEU A 109 13.26 -29.13 -15.87
C LEU A 109 14.09 -29.07 -17.15
N ASP A 110 13.44 -29.23 -18.31
CA ASP A 110 14.10 -29.18 -19.62
C ASP A 110 14.13 -27.75 -20.21
N CYS A 111 13.15 -26.91 -19.86
CA CYS A 111 12.94 -25.60 -20.50
C CYS A 111 13.04 -24.39 -19.57
N ALA A 112 12.92 -24.54 -18.25
CA ALA A 112 13.03 -23.43 -17.33
C ALA A 112 14.46 -22.84 -17.35
N THR A 113 14.57 -21.51 -17.33
CA THR A 113 15.87 -20.84 -17.23
C THR A 113 16.49 -21.00 -15.84
N ASP A 114 15.67 -21.05 -14.79
CA ASP A 114 16.08 -21.40 -13.45
C ASP A 114 15.00 -22.16 -12.64
N LYS A 115 15.27 -22.46 -11.36
CA LYS A 115 14.37 -23.25 -10.49
C LYS A 115 13.19 -22.46 -9.91
N THR A 116 13.13 -21.16 -10.15
CA THR A 116 12.06 -20.27 -9.73
C THR A 116 10.96 -20.17 -10.78
N CYS A 117 11.24 -20.52 -12.04
CA CYS A 117 10.24 -20.52 -13.12
C CYS A 117 9.14 -21.57 -12.88
N VAL A 118 7.89 -21.12 -12.84
CA VAL A 118 6.72 -21.93 -12.48
C VAL A 118 5.51 -21.61 -13.36
N MET A 119 4.75 -22.64 -13.74
CA MET A 119 3.45 -22.51 -14.37
C MET A 119 2.33 -22.95 -13.43
N CYS A 120 1.18 -22.28 -13.52
CA CYS A 120 -0.07 -22.76 -12.93
C CYS A 120 -0.63 -23.95 -13.72
N LEU A 121 -1.45 -24.77 -13.06
CA LEU A 121 -2.07 -25.95 -13.66
C LEU A 121 -2.82 -25.66 -14.99
N PRO A 122 -3.63 -24.59 -15.11
CA PRO A 122 -4.28 -24.25 -16.37
C PRO A 122 -3.29 -24.01 -17.52
N CYS A 123 -2.19 -23.30 -17.26
CA CYS A 123 -1.17 -23.02 -18.27
C CYS A 123 -0.39 -24.27 -18.65
N PHE A 124 0.06 -25.02 -17.65
CA PHE A 124 0.86 -26.23 -17.86
C PHE A 124 0.14 -27.24 -18.77
N LYS A 125 -1.16 -27.49 -18.54
CA LYS A 125 -1.99 -28.45 -19.31
C LYS A 125 -2.08 -28.15 -20.81
N VAL A 126 -2.00 -26.88 -21.18
CA VAL A 126 -2.10 -26.41 -22.58
C VAL A 126 -0.78 -25.86 -23.11
N SER A 127 0.33 -26.17 -22.44
CA SER A 127 1.69 -25.87 -22.89
C SER A 127 2.36 -27.12 -23.48
N ILE A 128 3.55 -26.93 -24.05
CA ILE A 128 4.42 -28.03 -24.50
C ILE A 128 5.04 -28.78 -23.30
N HIS A 129 5.13 -28.14 -22.14
CA HIS A 129 5.88 -28.63 -20.98
C HIS A 129 5.27 -29.87 -20.34
N LYS A 130 3.99 -30.15 -20.59
CA LYS A 130 3.33 -31.39 -20.14
C LYS A 130 3.96 -32.67 -20.69
N SER A 131 4.67 -32.57 -21.82
CA SER A 131 5.40 -33.68 -22.44
C SER A 131 6.88 -33.71 -22.11
N HIS A 132 7.38 -32.78 -21.30
CA HIS A 132 8.78 -32.71 -20.87
C HIS A 132 8.95 -33.30 -19.46
N LYS A 133 10.18 -33.33 -18.96
CA LYS A 133 10.43 -33.59 -17.54
C LYS A 133 10.06 -32.35 -16.74
N TYR A 134 9.23 -32.54 -15.73
CA TYR A 134 8.79 -31.47 -14.86
C TYR A 134 8.78 -31.90 -13.40
N GLU A 135 8.82 -30.91 -12.52
CA GLU A 135 8.64 -31.06 -11.09
C GLU A 135 7.33 -30.39 -10.67
N MET A 136 6.60 -31.03 -9.77
CA MET A 136 5.40 -30.46 -9.13
C MET A 136 5.75 -30.09 -7.70
N ARG A 137 5.42 -28.85 -7.30
CA ARG A 137 5.59 -28.37 -5.92
C ARG A 137 4.33 -27.68 -5.42
N SER A 138 4.10 -27.75 -4.12
CA SER A 138 3.07 -26.93 -3.47
C SER A 138 3.63 -25.53 -3.18
N SER A 139 2.92 -24.49 -3.61
CA SER A 139 3.26 -23.10 -3.31
C SER A 139 3.03 -22.78 -1.83
N SER A 140 3.87 -21.91 -1.27
CA SER A 140 3.68 -21.29 0.04
C SER A 140 2.64 -20.17 0.04
N GLY A 141 1.97 -19.90 -1.10
CA GLY A 141 1.04 -18.79 -1.26
C GLY A 141 1.71 -17.49 -1.69
N SER A 142 2.85 -17.59 -2.36
CA SER A 142 3.64 -16.49 -2.90
C SER A 142 4.15 -16.84 -4.29
N GLY A 143 4.42 -15.82 -5.12
CA GLY A 143 4.85 -15.97 -6.51
C GLY A 143 3.69 -16.01 -7.50
N CYS A 144 4.00 -15.86 -8.79
CA CYS A 144 3.02 -15.85 -9.87
C CYS A 144 3.44 -16.78 -11.02
N CYS A 145 2.49 -17.10 -11.89
CA CYS A 145 2.72 -17.95 -13.06
C CYS A 145 3.51 -17.20 -14.15
N ASP A 146 4.65 -17.77 -14.57
CA ASP A 146 5.58 -17.21 -15.58
C ASP A 146 5.19 -17.54 -17.02
N CYS A 147 3.99 -18.09 -17.24
CA CYS A 147 3.52 -18.39 -18.59
C CYS A 147 3.32 -17.09 -19.38
N GLY A 148 4.01 -16.94 -20.50
CA GLY A 148 4.03 -15.74 -21.33
C GLY A 148 5.26 -14.87 -21.13
N ASP A 149 6.07 -15.12 -20.09
CA ASP A 149 7.36 -14.46 -19.89
C ASP A 149 8.44 -15.15 -20.75
N VAL A 150 9.03 -14.40 -21.67
CA VAL A 150 10.05 -14.88 -22.62
C VAL A 150 11.35 -15.22 -21.90
N GLU A 151 11.65 -14.56 -20.78
CA GLU A 151 12.91 -14.73 -20.04
C GLU A 151 12.87 -15.94 -19.08
N ALA A 152 11.68 -16.45 -18.75
CA ALA A 152 11.50 -17.59 -17.84
C ALA A 152 11.70 -18.96 -18.51
N TRP A 153 11.63 -19.04 -19.84
CA TRP A 153 11.66 -20.33 -20.56
C TRP A 153 12.53 -20.28 -21.82
N LEU A 154 13.46 -21.22 -21.94
CA LEU A 154 14.29 -21.44 -23.13
C LEU A 154 13.44 -21.78 -24.37
N GLU A 155 12.37 -22.54 -24.17
CA GLU A 155 11.41 -22.90 -25.21
C GLU A 155 9.98 -22.89 -24.64
N GLY A 156 8.98 -22.65 -25.49
CA GLY A 156 7.58 -22.73 -25.07
C GLY A 156 7.19 -21.72 -23.99
N TYR A 157 7.71 -20.49 -24.09
CA TYR A 157 7.51 -19.41 -23.12
C TYR A 157 6.04 -19.13 -22.79
N ALA A 158 5.13 -19.38 -23.73
CA ALA A 158 3.70 -19.20 -23.55
C ALA A 158 2.90 -20.48 -23.87
N CYS A 159 1.84 -20.72 -23.10
CA CYS A 159 0.85 -21.75 -23.39
C CYS A 159 -0.08 -21.31 -24.54
N ALA A 160 -0.94 -22.22 -25.04
CA ALA A 160 -1.85 -21.91 -26.14
C ALA A 160 -2.79 -20.71 -25.88
N ASN A 161 -3.10 -20.39 -24.63
CA ASN A 161 -3.96 -19.26 -24.26
C ASN A 161 -3.19 -17.93 -24.16
N HIS A 162 -1.90 -17.98 -23.85
CA HIS A 162 -1.06 -16.81 -23.57
C HIS A 162 -0.04 -16.53 -24.66
N LYS A 163 -0.03 -17.33 -25.74
CA LYS A 163 0.83 -17.08 -26.89
C LYS A 163 0.30 -15.88 -27.67
N LYS A 164 1.14 -14.85 -27.86
CA LYS A 164 0.85 -13.71 -28.75
C LYS A 164 0.52 -14.25 -30.14
N LYS A 165 -0.61 -13.82 -30.69
CA LYS A 165 -0.90 -13.97 -32.11
C LYS A 165 -0.21 -12.80 -32.81
N ASP A 166 0.37 -13.01 -33.98
CA ASP A 166 1.14 -12.03 -34.75
C ASP A 166 0.32 -10.81 -35.25
N ASP A 167 -0.91 -10.63 -34.74
CA ASP A 167 -1.70 -9.43 -34.98
C ASP A 167 -1.15 -8.33 -34.06
N ASP A 168 -0.27 -7.52 -34.64
CA ASP A 168 0.44 -6.36 -34.08
C ASP A 168 -0.52 -5.19 -33.78
N GLU A 169 -1.65 -5.47 -33.12
CA GLU A 169 -2.51 -4.43 -32.59
C GLU A 169 -1.85 -3.87 -31.33
N THR A 170 -1.08 -2.81 -31.51
CA THR A 170 -0.68 -1.92 -30.40
C THR A 170 -1.94 -1.41 -29.72
N PHE A 171 -2.35 -2.07 -28.64
CA PHE A 171 -3.46 -1.63 -27.81
C PHE A 171 -3.16 -0.24 -27.25
N THR A 172 -3.75 0.78 -27.87
CA THR A 172 -3.66 2.15 -27.39
C THR A 172 -4.88 2.41 -26.55
N LEU A 173 -4.69 2.65 -25.25
CA LEU A 173 -5.78 3.05 -24.36
C LEU A 173 -6.45 4.30 -24.94
N ALA A 174 -7.79 4.34 -24.92
CA ALA A 174 -8.50 5.55 -25.33
C ALA A 174 -7.95 6.77 -24.55
N PRO A 175 -7.74 7.95 -25.19
CA PRO A 175 -7.11 9.10 -24.52
C PRO A 175 -7.79 9.48 -23.20
N GLU A 176 -9.11 9.36 -23.12
CA GLU A 176 -9.89 9.63 -21.90
C GLU A 176 -9.66 8.60 -20.79
N LEU A 177 -9.36 7.34 -21.12
CA LEU A 177 -8.97 6.34 -20.13
C LEU A 177 -7.56 6.64 -19.62
N LYS A 178 -6.64 6.94 -20.53
CA LYS A 178 -5.25 7.25 -20.18
C LYS A 178 -5.19 8.44 -19.22
N LYS A 179 -5.91 9.52 -19.56
CA LYS A 179 -6.00 10.72 -18.72
C LYS A 179 -6.59 10.42 -17.34
N ARG A 180 -7.66 9.63 -17.26
CA ARG A 180 -8.24 9.21 -15.97
C ARG A 180 -7.27 8.37 -15.15
N SER A 181 -6.57 7.42 -15.78
CA SER A 181 -5.53 6.60 -15.13
C SER A 181 -4.44 7.49 -14.55
N GLU A 182 -3.86 8.38 -15.36
CA GLU A 182 -2.78 9.29 -14.93
C GLU A 182 -3.20 10.11 -13.71
N GLN A 183 -4.40 10.70 -13.74
CA GLN A 183 -4.91 11.53 -12.65
C GLN A 183 -5.19 10.73 -11.37
N LEU A 184 -5.78 9.54 -11.48
CA LEU A 184 -6.06 8.70 -10.31
C LEU A 184 -4.77 8.14 -9.70
N ILE A 185 -3.80 7.73 -10.53
CA ILE A 185 -2.48 7.28 -10.07
C ILE A 185 -1.75 8.43 -9.37
N GLU A 186 -1.78 9.64 -9.93
CA GLU A 186 -1.20 10.83 -9.30
C GLU A 186 -1.81 11.05 -7.90
N ILE A 187 -3.13 10.94 -7.76
CA ILE A 187 -3.82 11.09 -6.47
C ILE A 187 -3.39 10.00 -5.47
N ILE A 188 -3.32 8.74 -5.89
CA ILE A 188 -2.91 7.61 -5.04
C ILE A 188 -1.47 7.81 -4.55
N LEU A 189 -0.56 8.10 -5.48
CA LEU A 189 0.85 8.32 -5.17
C LEU A 189 1.04 9.53 -4.26
N HIS A 190 0.31 10.62 -4.51
CA HIS A 190 0.36 11.80 -3.65
C HIS A 190 -0.12 11.46 -2.23
N PHE A 191 -1.22 10.71 -2.07
CA PHE A 191 -1.65 10.29 -0.74
C PHE A 191 -0.59 9.43 -0.05
N ALA A 192 -0.12 8.37 -0.72
CA ALA A 192 0.83 7.42 -0.16
C ALA A 192 2.14 8.12 0.22
N LEU A 193 2.74 8.89 -0.69
CA LEU A 193 4.00 9.58 -0.44
C LEU A 193 3.86 10.64 0.65
N SER A 194 2.78 11.42 0.65
CA SER A 194 2.54 12.41 1.71
C SER A 194 2.42 11.76 3.08
N MET A 195 1.86 10.56 3.20
CA MET A 195 1.78 9.83 4.47
C MET A 195 3.10 9.15 4.85
N LEU A 196 3.84 8.59 3.88
CA LEU A 196 5.05 7.81 4.12
C LEU A 196 6.28 8.68 4.39
N THR A 197 6.34 9.87 3.80
CA THR A 197 7.49 10.78 3.86
C THR A 197 7.29 11.92 4.86
N HIS A 198 6.15 11.96 5.55
CA HIS A 198 5.89 13.00 6.55
C HIS A 198 6.83 12.85 7.74
N ASN A 199 7.52 13.95 8.09
CA ASN A 199 8.53 13.97 9.14
C ASN A 199 7.97 14.39 10.51
N ASP A 200 6.73 14.86 10.59
CA ASP A 200 6.10 15.29 11.85
C ASP A 200 5.04 14.28 12.28
N ASP A 201 5.40 13.33 13.12
CA ASP A 201 4.43 12.33 13.58
C ASP A 201 3.43 12.86 14.64
N LEU A 202 3.35 14.18 14.88
CA LEU A 202 2.27 14.82 15.67
C LEU A 202 1.18 15.44 14.82
N LYS A 203 1.48 15.73 13.55
CA LYS A 203 0.61 16.45 12.64
C LYS A 203 0.36 15.63 11.40
N LEU A 204 -0.71 15.96 10.69
CA LEU A 204 -0.82 15.50 9.32
C LEU A 204 -0.07 16.51 8.43
N PRO A 205 0.37 16.08 7.23
CA PRO A 205 0.78 17.02 6.20
C PRO A 205 -0.21 18.19 6.08
N ASP A 206 0.29 19.43 5.97
CA ASP A 206 -0.50 20.67 5.99
C ASP A 206 -1.72 20.64 5.05
N PHE A 207 -1.60 19.94 3.92
CA PHE A 207 -2.68 19.77 2.96
C PHE A 207 -3.85 18.95 3.52
N PHE A 208 -3.59 17.92 4.33
CA PHE A 208 -4.61 17.10 4.96
C PHE A 208 -5.24 17.77 6.17
N GLU A 209 -4.50 18.58 6.94
CA GLU A 209 -5.07 19.36 8.07
C GLU A 209 -6.15 20.34 7.60
N LYS A 210 -6.01 20.87 6.38
CA LYS A 210 -6.98 21.78 5.76
C LYS A 210 -8.26 21.07 5.29
N LEU A 211 -8.29 19.74 5.27
CA LEU A 211 -9.49 18.99 4.90
C LEU A 211 -10.41 18.91 6.12
N GLU A 212 -11.54 19.60 6.07
CA GLU A 212 -12.60 19.43 7.07
C GLU A 212 -13.11 17.97 7.04
N ILE A 213 -12.71 17.18 8.04
CA ILE A 213 -13.19 15.83 8.30
C ILE A 213 -14.20 15.92 9.45
N GLU A 214 -15.43 15.48 9.19
CA GLU A 214 -16.45 15.40 10.23
C GLU A 214 -16.12 14.23 11.18
N SER A 215 -15.34 14.48 12.23
CA SER A 215 -15.09 13.48 13.29
C SER A 215 -16.11 13.61 14.42
N SER A 216 -16.81 12.52 14.73
CA SER A 216 -17.71 12.43 15.89
C SER A 216 -16.93 12.22 17.20
N THR A 217 -16.84 13.28 18.00
CA THR A 217 -16.81 13.34 19.49
C THR A 217 -15.77 12.54 20.31
N ASP A 218 -14.95 13.31 21.05
CA ASP A 218 -14.85 13.36 22.53
C ASP A 218 -14.00 12.33 23.29
N ASN A 219 -13.25 11.44 22.63
CA ASN A 219 -12.24 10.61 23.30
C ASN A 219 -10.87 10.70 22.60
N GLN A 220 -10.02 11.60 23.09
CA GLN A 220 -8.62 11.68 22.67
C GLN A 220 -7.84 10.44 23.10
N GLN A 221 -7.82 9.44 22.23
CA GLN A 221 -6.86 8.36 22.33
C GLN A 221 -5.53 8.83 21.72
N CYS A 222 -4.45 8.63 22.47
CA CYS A 222 -3.08 8.88 22.07
C CYS A 222 -2.41 7.52 21.80
N LEU A 223 -1.51 7.51 20.82
CA LEU A 223 -0.64 6.37 20.55
C LEU A 223 0.79 6.71 20.95
N THR A 224 1.45 5.78 21.64
CA THR A 224 2.90 5.81 21.85
C THR A 224 3.58 4.89 20.85
N VAL A 225 4.51 5.45 20.09
CA VAL A 225 5.34 4.71 19.13
C VAL A 225 6.80 4.78 19.57
N LEU A 226 7.45 3.63 19.55
CA LEU A 226 8.88 3.44 19.75
C LEU A 226 9.58 3.36 18.39
N TYR A 227 10.61 4.18 18.18
CA TYR A 227 11.42 4.17 16.97
C TYR A 227 12.81 3.61 17.26
N LYS A 228 13.32 2.79 16.33
CA LYS A 228 14.70 2.32 16.34
C LYS A 228 15.62 3.52 16.18
N ASN A 229 16.63 3.60 17.03
CA ASN A 229 17.72 4.54 16.84
C ASN A 229 19.04 3.90 17.27
N GLU A 230 20.14 4.38 16.69
CA GLU A 230 21.49 3.84 16.96
C GLU A 230 22.06 4.29 18.31
N THR A 231 21.30 5.07 19.09
CA THR A 231 21.84 5.81 20.24
C THR A 231 21.55 5.16 21.59
N HIS A 232 20.76 4.08 21.65
CA HIS A 232 20.32 3.47 22.89
C HIS A 232 20.71 2.00 23.01
N SER A 233 21.07 1.58 24.23
CA SER A 233 21.34 0.16 24.50
C SER A 233 20.04 -0.64 24.63
N TYR A 234 20.09 -1.90 24.20
CA TYR A 234 19.03 -2.88 24.34
C TYR A 234 18.40 -2.89 25.75
N GLU A 235 19.23 -2.93 26.80
CA GLU A 235 18.78 -2.95 28.19
C GLU A 235 17.97 -1.71 28.57
N SER A 236 18.32 -0.56 28.01
CA SER A 236 17.64 0.70 28.29
C SER A 236 16.29 0.79 27.57
N VAL A 237 16.18 0.21 26.37
CA VAL A 237 14.90 0.09 25.64
C VAL A 237 13.94 -0.83 26.37
N LEU A 238 14.40 -1.98 26.86
CA LEU A 238 13.57 -2.92 27.64
C LEU A 238 12.98 -2.27 28.89
N LYS A 239 13.76 -1.46 29.64
CA LYS A 239 13.25 -0.74 30.83
C LYS A 239 12.10 0.21 30.50
N VAL A 240 12.10 0.83 29.32
CA VAL A 240 11.00 1.69 28.87
C VAL A 240 9.78 0.86 28.49
N LEU A 241 9.98 -0.22 27.75
CA LEU A 241 8.91 -1.12 27.33
C LEU A 241 8.22 -1.79 28.51
N GLU A 242 8.97 -2.17 29.54
CA GLU A 242 8.46 -2.75 30.79
C GLU A 242 7.52 -1.82 31.58
N LEU A 243 7.47 -0.52 31.26
CA LEU A 243 6.42 0.35 31.78
C LEU A 243 5.05 -0.10 31.23
N TYR A 244 4.99 -0.47 29.96
CA TYR A 244 3.75 -0.69 29.20
C TYR A 244 3.36 -2.16 29.05
N CYS A 245 4.34 -3.07 29.10
CA CYS A 245 4.12 -4.50 28.86
C CYS A 245 4.99 -5.39 29.76
N THR A 246 4.79 -6.70 29.70
CA THR A 246 5.63 -7.65 30.44
C THR A 246 7.03 -7.73 29.84
N LYS A 247 8.00 -8.25 30.60
CA LYS A 247 9.37 -8.44 30.10
C LYS A 247 9.45 -9.29 28.83
N ASP A 248 8.65 -10.35 28.73
CA ASP A 248 8.61 -11.20 27.54
C ASP A 248 8.04 -10.46 26.33
N GLN A 249 7.00 -9.65 26.55
CA GLN A 249 6.44 -8.78 25.53
C GLN A 249 7.44 -7.69 25.11
N ALA A 250 8.17 -7.09 26.05
CA ALA A 250 9.18 -6.08 25.78
C ALA A 250 10.30 -6.62 24.86
N MET A 251 10.78 -7.84 25.10
CA MET A 251 11.76 -8.49 24.20
C MET A 251 11.20 -8.71 22.80
N PHE A 252 9.93 -9.13 22.70
CA PHE A 252 9.27 -9.31 21.41
C PHE A 252 9.08 -7.99 20.65
N VAL A 253 8.63 -6.94 21.33
CA VAL A 253 8.46 -5.59 20.76
C VAL A 253 9.79 -5.02 20.30
N GLU A 254 10.86 -5.22 21.07
CA GLU A 254 12.21 -4.80 20.68
C GLU A 254 12.64 -5.47 19.38
N THR A 255 12.39 -6.78 19.24
CA THR A 255 12.69 -7.51 17.99
C THR A 255 11.91 -6.92 16.81
N ILE A 256 10.65 -6.53 17.01
CA ILE A 256 9.85 -5.85 15.98
C ILE A 256 10.48 -4.51 15.63
N VAL A 257 10.88 -3.70 16.61
CA VAL A 257 11.50 -2.40 16.37
C VAL A 257 12.85 -2.53 15.66
N ASP A 258 13.66 -3.53 16.01
CA ASP A 258 14.95 -3.77 15.37
C ASP A 258 14.78 -4.16 13.90
N ARG A 259 13.76 -4.97 13.59
CA ARG A 259 13.44 -5.42 12.23
C ARG A 259 12.73 -4.35 11.38
N GLU A 260 11.69 -3.73 11.92
CA GLU A 260 10.75 -2.86 11.19
C GLU A 260 11.04 -1.36 11.39
N GLY A 261 12.00 -1.02 12.25
CA GLY A 261 12.40 0.36 12.52
C GLY A 261 11.47 1.13 13.49
N ARG A 262 10.24 0.66 13.73
CA ARG A 262 9.32 1.24 14.73
C ARG A 262 8.23 0.26 15.17
N SER A 263 7.63 0.50 16.33
CA SER A 263 6.46 -0.26 16.81
C SER A 263 5.60 0.55 17.78
N ALA A 264 4.28 0.36 17.73
CA ALA A 264 3.36 0.91 18.71
C ALA A 264 3.47 0.13 20.03
N VAL A 265 3.45 0.85 21.15
CA VAL A 265 3.66 0.24 22.49
C VAL A 265 2.53 0.51 23.47
N LYS A 266 1.76 1.59 23.25
CA LYS A 266 0.62 1.93 24.09
C LYS A 266 -0.42 2.75 23.33
N LEU A 267 -1.65 2.27 23.31
CA LEU A 267 -2.84 3.06 23.01
C LEU A 267 -3.56 3.39 24.32
N GLY A 268 -3.98 4.64 24.50
CA GLY A 268 -4.69 5.07 25.72
C GLY A 268 -4.81 6.58 25.84
N ASN A 269 -5.17 7.09 27.01
CA ASN A 269 -5.20 8.54 27.23
C ASN A 269 -3.77 9.14 27.17
N LYS A 270 -3.71 10.46 27.06
CA LYS A 270 -2.44 11.20 26.98
C LYS A 270 -1.51 10.94 28.17
N THR A 271 -2.04 10.88 29.38
CA THR A 271 -1.27 10.68 30.61
C THR A 271 -0.57 9.31 30.62
N ASP A 272 -1.30 8.26 30.25
CA ASP A 272 -0.77 6.90 30.18
C ASP A 272 0.27 6.78 29.07
N CYS A 273 0.01 7.40 27.92
CA CYS A 273 0.95 7.41 26.80
C CYS A 273 2.24 8.15 27.16
N THR A 274 2.19 9.32 27.81
CA THR A 274 3.39 10.11 28.12
C THR A 274 4.19 9.62 29.32
N ARG A 275 3.79 8.54 30.00
CA ARG A 275 4.43 8.05 31.23
C ARG A 275 5.96 7.88 31.12
N ALA A 276 6.48 7.41 30.00
CA ALA A 276 7.93 7.30 29.79
C ALA A 276 8.65 8.66 29.68
N LYS A 277 7.97 9.77 29.33
CA LYS A 277 8.57 11.11 29.38
C LYS A 277 8.74 11.58 30.82
N ASP A 278 7.81 11.21 31.68
CA ASP A 278 7.73 11.70 33.05
C ASP A 278 8.55 10.86 34.04
N ASP A 279 8.97 9.64 33.65
CA ASP A 279 9.81 8.78 34.48
C ASP A 279 11.20 9.39 34.72
N HIS A 280 11.50 9.74 35.97
CA HIS A 280 12.77 10.34 36.39
C HIS A 280 13.97 9.39 36.33
N HIS A 281 13.75 8.08 36.25
CA HIS A 281 14.79 7.07 36.15
C HIS A 281 15.28 6.87 34.71
N LEU A 282 14.59 7.43 33.72
CA LEU A 282 14.99 7.36 32.31
C LEU A 282 15.93 8.51 31.92
N PRO A 283 17.03 8.23 31.19
CA PRO A 283 17.95 9.27 30.72
C PRO A 283 17.25 10.33 29.86
N LEU A 284 17.68 11.59 29.94
CA LEU A 284 17.12 12.71 29.15
C LEU A 284 17.16 12.46 27.63
N SER A 285 18.07 11.61 27.15
CA SER A 285 18.14 11.17 25.75
C SER A 285 16.93 10.32 25.34
N PHE A 286 16.35 9.55 26.27
CA PHE A 286 15.10 8.81 26.05
C PHE A 286 13.90 9.74 25.98
N LYS A 287 13.87 10.80 26.80
CA LYS A 287 12.74 11.73 26.86
C LYS A 287 12.56 12.60 25.60
N LYS A 288 13.65 12.80 24.83
CA LYS A 288 13.65 13.61 23.60
C LYS A 288 13.32 12.82 22.32
N LYS A 289 13.50 11.50 22.32
CA LYS A 289 13.47 10.65 21.10
C LYS A 289 12.51 9.45 21.17
N PHE A 290 11.86 9.26 22.31
CA PHE A 290 10.81 8.27 22.48
C PHE A 290 9.50 9.04 22.61
N LEU A 291 8.44 8.51 22.01
CA LEU A 291 7.10 9.07 21.99
C LEU A 291 6.93 10.28 21.07
N GLN A 292 6.57 9.97 19.83
CA GLN A 292 5.63 10.82 19.13
C GLN A 292 4.21 10.59 19.65
N LYS A 293 3.57 11.72 19.88
CA LYS A 293 2.22 11.91 20.35
C LYS A 293 1.38 12.01 19.08
N VAL A 294 0.75 10.94 18.61
CA VAL A 294 -0.36 11.14 17.66
C VAL A 294 -1.49 11.75 18.47
N VAL A 295 -1.58 13.08 18.48
CA VAL A 295 -2.75 13.80 18.95
C VAL A 295 -3.42 14.33 17.71
N LEU A 296 -4.49 13.64 17.34
CA LEU A 296 -5.54 14.24 16.56
C LEU A 296 -6.24 15.21 17.53
N GLU A 297 -5.87 16.50 17.52
CA GLU A 297 -6.77 17.55 18.00
C GLU A 297 -6.43 18.99 17.57
N ASP A 298 -7.46 19.59 16.96
CA ASP A 298 -7.86 20.98 16.77
C ASP A 298 -6.87 22.14 16.99
N SER A 299 -6.66 22.89 15.91
CA SER A 299 -6.27 24.29 15.91
C SER A 299 -7.40 25.15 16.49
N LYS A 300 -7.15 25.78 17.64
CA LYS A 300 -7.87 27.00 18.02
C LYS A 300 -7.20 28.20 17.38
N ASP A 301 -7.93 28.77 16.42
CA ASP A 301 -8.17 30.20 16.22
C ASP A 301 -6.96 31.15 16.32
N ASP A 302 -6.45 31.59 15.16
CA ASP A 302 -6.14 33.01 14.97
C ASP A 302 -6.21 33.41 13.48
N GLY A 303 -6.90 34.53 13.21
CA GLY A 303 -6.71 35.43 12.07
C GLY A 303 -6.77 34.85 10.65
N GLY A 304 -7.93 34.99 9.99
CA GLY A 304 -8.12 34.55 8.61
C GLY A 304 -7.32 35.30 7.54
N VAL A 305 -7.04 34.59 6.44
CA VAL A 305 -6.98 35.11 5.06
C VAL A 305 -7.42 33.97 4.13
N ARG A 306 -8.45 34.21 3.31
CA ARG A 306 -8.80 33.36 2.16
C ARG A 306 -7.72 33.53 1.10
N ASN A 307 -7.03 32.46 0.72
CA ASN A 307 -6.25 32.42 -0.51
C ASN A 307 -6.64 31.17 -1.32
N GLU A 308 -6.97 31.41 -2.57
CA GLU A 308 -7.22 30.41 -3.62
C GLU A 308 -5.96 29.56 -3.81
N ILE A 309 -6.13 28.23 -3.88
CA ILE A 309 -5.03 27.29 -4.11
C ILE A 309 -4.73 27.26 -5.60
N ASP A 310 -3.52 27.71 -5.96
CA ASP A 310 -3.03 27.85 -7.33
C ASP A 310 -2.62 26.49 -7.93
N ALA A 311 -2.88 26.30 -9.22
CA ALA A 311 -2.75 25.02 -9.93
C ALA A 311 -1.28 24.62 -10.26
N ASN A 312 -0.30 25.33 -9.73
CA ASN A 312 1.12 25.20 -10.10
C ASN A 312 1.97 24.29 -9.19
N GLU A 313 1.46 23.86 -8.02
CA GLU A 313 2.22 22.96 -7.11
C GLU A 313 2.46 21.55 -7.68
N GLY A 314 1.64 21.10 -8.65
CA GLY A 314 1.80 19.78 -9.27
C GLY A 314 3.09 19.60 -10.08
N ALA A 315 3.65 20.69 -10.62
CA ALA A 315 4.85 20.63 -11.46
C ALA A 315 6.16 20.57 -10.65
N GLU A 316 6.21 21.19 -9.47
CA GLU A 316 7.39 21.18 -8.60
C GLU A 316 7.58 19.82 -7.90
N VAL A 317 6.48 19.17 -7.51
CA VAL A 317 6.52 17.82 -6.91
C VAL A 317 7.05 16.79 -7.91
N PHE A 318 6.66 16.87 -9.20
CA PHE A 318 7.11 15.91 -10.22
C PHE A 318 8.63 16.01 -10.50
N ASN A 319 9.19 17.22 -10.50
CA ASN A 319 10.63 17.43 -10.63
C ASN A 319 11.41 16.94 -9.39
N SER A 320 10.85 17.11 -8.18
CA SER A 320 11.40 16.51 -6.96
C SER A 320 11.33 14.99 -6.97
N VAL A 321 10.24 14.38 -7.47
CA VAL A 321 10.08 12.92 -7.60
C VAL A 321 11.12 12.34 -8.55
N THR A 322 11.37 12.96 -9.70
CA THR A 322 12.40 12.52 -10.66
C THR A 322 13.81 12.56 -10.01
N THR A 323 14.08 13.59 -9.22
CA THR A 323 15.36 13.78 -8.53
C THR A 323 15.56 12.77 -7.38
N ILE A 324 14.49 12.40 -6.65
CA ILE A 324 14.54 11.42 -5.55
C ILE A 324 14.73 9.99 -6.09
N VAL A 325 14.07 9.66 -7.22
CA VAL A 325 14.22 8.35 -7.88
C VAL A 325 15.66 8.17 -8.41
N GLU A 326 16.24 9.21 -9.02
CA GLU A 326 17.64 9.19 -9.49
C GLU A 326 18.66 9.08 -8.33
N GLN A 327 18.35 9.64 -7.15
CA GLN A 327 19.20 9.50 -5.97
C GLN A 327 19.06 8.12 -5.30
N GLN A 328 17.88 7.49 -5.33
CA GLN A 328 17.65 6.18 -4.73
C GLN A 328 18.28 5.03 -5.53
N GLU A 329 18.40 5.10 -6.86
CA GLU A 329 19.12 4.10 -7.66
C GLU A 329 20.58 3.91 -7.22
N SER A 330 21.20 4.92 -6.59
CA SER A 330 22.58 4.85 -6.11
C SER A 330 22.77 4.15 -4.75
N THR A 331 21.68 3.81 -4.05
CA THR A 331 21.70 3.29 -2.67
C THR A 331 20.89 1.99 -2.45
N ILE A 332 20.26 1.44 -3.49
CA ILE A 332 19.53 0.16 -3.39
C ILE A 332 20.52 -1.01 -3.49
N GLU A 333 21.25 -1.23 -2.40
CA GLU A 333 21.70 -2.56 -2.01
C GLU A 333 21.18 -2.81 -0.59
N ASN A 334 20.15 -3.66 -0.49
CA ASN A 334 19.61 -4.26 0.74
C ASN A 334 18.69 -3.39 1.64
N SER A 335 17.43 -3.22 1.22
CA SER A 335 16.32 -3.15 2.19
C SER A 335 15.00 -3.55 1.52
N SER A 336 14.39 -4.64 1.99
CA SER A 336 13.14 -5.22 1.50
C SER A 336 11.93 -4.38 1.88
N PHE A 337 11.22 -3.82 0.90
CA PHE A 337 10.06 -2.93 1.06
C PHE A 337 8.74 -3.70 0.88
N THR A 338 8.44 -4.65 1.76
CA THR A 338 7.40 -5.68 1.51
C THR A 338 5.93 -5.24 1.66
N MET A 339 5.59 -3.96 1.85
CA MET A 339 4.18 -3.54 1.90
C MET A 339 3.77 -2.70 0.69
N LEU A 340 4.61 -1.74 0.27
CA LEU A 340 4.42 -1.02 -0.98
C LEU A 340 4.81 -1.86 -2.18
N GLU A 341 5.83 -2.73 -2.11
CA GLU A 341 6.05 -3.71 -3.18
C GLU A 341 4.83 -4.61 -3.31
N ASN A 342 4.17 -5.04 -2.23
CA ASN A 342 2.98 -5.88 -2.35
C ASN A 342 1.73 -5.14 -2.81
N ILE A 343 1.58 -3.84 -2.53
CA ILE A 343 0.42 -3.04 -3.01
C ILE A 343 0.66 -2.51 -4.43
N LEU A 344 1.89 -2.11 -4.76
CA LEU A 344 2.26 -1.68 -6.11
C LEU A 344 2.37 -2.88 -7.05
N LEU A 345 3.01 -4.00 -6.67
CA LEU A 345 3.09 -5.21 -7.51
C LEU A 345 1.75 -5.95 -7.64
N GLN A 346 0.76 -5.70 -6.77
CA GLN A 346 -0.59 -6.24 -6.95
C GLN A 346 -1.36 -5.55 -8.09
N ASP A 347 -1.02 -4.31 -8.45
CA ASP A 347 -1.73 -3.53 -9.47
C ASP A 347 -0.84 -2.98 -10.62
N THR A 348 0.48 -3.17 -10.60
CA THR A 348 1.40 -2.75 -11.70
C THR A 348 1.61 -3.82 -12.78
N GLN A 349 0.77 -4.85 -12.86
CA GLN A 349 0.68 -5.71 -14.05
C GLN A 349 -0.68 -5.53 -14.75
N ILE A 350 -0.85 -4.41 -15.45
CA ILE A 350 -1.91 -4.24 -16.46
C ILE A 350 -1.32 -3.81 -17.79
#